data_AF-A0A3A5MYX1-F1
#
_entry.id   AF-A0A3A5MYX1-F1
#
_cell.length_a   1.000
_cell.length_b   1.000
_cell.length_c   1.000
_cell.angle_alpha   90.00
_cell.angle_beta   90.00
_cell.angle_gamma   90.00
#
_symmetry.space_group_name_H-M   'P 1'
#
loop_
_entity.id
_entity.type
_entity.pdbx_description
1 polymer ?
#
loop_
_entity_poly.entity_id
_entity_poly.type
_entity_poly.pdbx_seq_one_letter_code
_entity_poly.pdbx_strand_id
1 'polypeptide(L)'
;MNHLPDEDQLDGLLDRSSPSTTLMTDDVIDELNRLRLASMPSPGSSGHRKRWTRPALTALITFSLVGGAAAATAATIQLWSPWAESPDAVATYTLPSGAECELRIGNVNGSDPEAVRAVRDFYRAASIDALLTQETIDETIAQLRTEESTWMNDYGATEAAGYGTVHYNADSEYDSAVNRILTNTLNSELARQGIDGSDSNLRYDGEGNCPGADW
;
A
#
# COMPACT_ATOMS: atom_id res chain seq x y z
N MET A 1 -54.39 -16.77 9.02
CA MET A 1 -53.05 -17.40 9.10
C MET A 1 -52.45 -17.27 7.70
N ASN A 2 -51.86 -16.12 7.38
CA ASN A 2 -50.46 -15.70 7.57
C ASN A 2 -49.46 -16.36 6.61
N HIS A 3 -48.73 -15.50 5.88
CA HIS A 3 -47.39 -15.65 5.29
C HIS A 3 -47.25 -16.60 4.08
N LEU A 4 -46.60 -16.27 2.95
CA LEU A 4 -45.78 -15.13 2.48
C LEU A 4 -45.86 -15.10 0.93
N PRO A 5 -45.96 -13.94 0.27
CA PRO A 5 -45.48 -13.77 -1.09
C PRO A 5 -44.04 -13.23 -1.03
N ASP A 6 -43.00 -13.99 -1.40
CA ASP A 6 -41.67 -13.49 -1.87
C ASP A 6 -40.54 -14.53 -1.70
N GLU A 7 -40.51 -15.57 -2.53
CA GLU A 7 -39.23 -16.28 -2.79
C GLU A 7 -39.08 -16.53 -4.30
N ASP A 8 -40.12 -17.04 -4.99
CA ASP A 8 -40.06 -17.36 -6.42
C ASP A 8 -39.79 -16.15 -7.36
N GLN A 9 -40.23 -14.94 -6.99
CA GLN A 9 -39.98 -13.75 -7.83
C GLN A 9 -38.56 -13.20 -7.66
N LEU A 10 -37.97 -13.32 -6.48
CA LEU A 10 -36.58 -12.92 -6.25
C LEU A 10 -35.62 -13.88 -6.94
N ASP A 11 -35.86 -15.19 -6.82
CA ASP A 11 -35.03 -16.21 -7.48
C ASP A 11 -35.09 -16.06 -9.02
N GLY A 12 -36.27 -15.76 -9.57
CA GLY A 12 -36.43 -15.48 -11.00
C GLY A 12 -35.79 -14.17 -11.49
N LEU A 13 -35.47 -13.21 -10.60
CA LEU A 13 -34.74 -11.98 -10.93
C LEU A 13 -33.23 -12.16 -10.77
N LEU A 14 -32.80 -12.99 -9.81
CA LEU A 14 -31.40 -13.34 -9.60
C LEU A 14 -30.88 -14.22 -10.75
N ASP A 15 -31.68 -15.19 -11.21
CA ASP A 15 -31.29 -16.07 -12.31
C ASP A 15 -31.15 -15.32 -13.66
N ARG A 16 -31.92 -14.23 -13.84
CA ARG A 16 -31.80 -13.32 -15.00
C ARG A 16 -30.68 -12.30 -14.91
N SER A 17 -30.13 -12.08 -13.72
CA SER A 17 -29.03 -11.12 -13.50
C SER A 17 -27.65 -11.79 -13.53
N SER A 18 -27.59 -13.12 -13.63
CA SER A 18 -26.36 -13.86 -13.88
C SER A 18 -25.75 -13.41 -15.21
N PRO A 19 -24.56 -12.76 -15.21
CA PRO A 19 -23.92 -12.32 -16.44
C PRO A 19 -23.70 -13.53 -17.33
N SER A 20 -24.17 -13.47 -18.58
CA SER A 20 -23.78 -14.46 -19.57
C SER A 20 -22.26 -14.38 -19.72
N THR A 21 -21.54 -15.36 -19.18
CA THR A 21 -20.10 -15.50 -19.38
C THR A 21 -19.88 -15.82 -20.84
N THR A 22 -19.74 -14.77 -21.65
CA THR A 22 -19.29 -14.90 -23.03
C THR A 22 -17.90 -15.50 -22.96
N LEU A 23 -17.66 -16.58 -23.70
CA LEU A 23 -16.33 -17.16 -23.81
C LEU A 23 -15.38 -16.06 -24.25
N MET A 24 -14.36 -15.82 -23.43
CA MET A 24 -13.34 -14.83 -23.67
C MET A 24 -12.46 -15.37 -24.80
N THR A 25 -12.82 -15.01 -26.04
CA THR A 25 -12.04 -15.38 -27.23
C THR A 25 -10.87 -14.42 -27.38
N ASP A 26 -9.81 -14.86 -28.06
CA ASP A 26 -8.61 -14.06 -28.29
C ASP A 26 -8.94 -12.71 -28.98
N ASP A 27 -9.95 -12.68 -29.85
CA ASP A 27 -10.44 -11.46 -30.51
C ASP A 27 -11.06 -10.45 -29.51
N VAL A 28 -11.75 -10.91 -28.47
CA VAL A 28 -12.35 -10.04 -27.45
C VAL A 28 -11.25 -9.46 -26.54
N ILE A 29 -10.20 -10.24 -26.28
CA ILE A 29 -9.02 -9.78 -25.54
C ILE A 29 -8.25 -8.73 -26.35
N ASP A 30 -8.10 -8.93 -27.65
CA ASP A 30 -7.44 -7.96 -28.54
C ASP A 30 -8.21 -6.64 -28.64
N GLU A 31 -9.54 -6.70 -28.76
CA GLU A 31 -10.41 -5.52 -28.81
C GLU A 31 -10.39 -4.74 -27.48
N LEU A 32 -10.37 -5.44 -26.33
CA LEU A 32 -10.22 -4.84 -25.00
C LEU A 32 -8.85 -4.17 -24.82
N ASN A 33 -7.78 -4.81 -25.30
CA ASN A 33 -6.44 -4.22 -25.28
C ASN A 33 -6.36 -2.98 -26.18
N ARG A 34 -7.00 -3.02 -27.35
CA ARG A 34 -7.06 -1.89 -28.28
C ARG A 34 -7.81 -0.69 -27.68
N LEU A 35 -8.94 -0.93 -27.00
CA LEU A 35 -9.68 0.12 -26.30
C LEU A 35 -8.90 0.68 -25.10
N ARG A 36 -8.19 -0.18 -24.36
CA ARG A 36 -7.30 0.24 -23.27
C ARG A 36 -6.16 1.14 -23.78
N LEU A 37 -5.55 0.79 -24.91
CA LEU A 37 -4.50 1.58 -25.54
C LEU A 37 -5.02 2.92 -26.08
N ALA A 38 -6.25 2.96 -26.63
CA ALA A 38 -6.88 4.18 -27.13
C ALA A 38 -7.35 5.13 -26.01
N SER A 39 -7.51 4.63 -24.79
CA SER A 39 -7.96 5.41 -23.62
C SER A 39 -6.80 6.02 -22.82
N MET A 40 -5.55 5.70 -23.16
CA MET A 40 -4.40 6.27 -22.47
C MET A 40 -4.16 7.71 -22.94
N PRO A 41 -4.07 8.69 -22.03
CA PRO A 41 -3.78 10.06 -22.40
C PRO A 41 -2.42 10.15 -23.09
N SER A 42 -2.40 10.66 -24.32
CA SER A 42 -1.16 10.90 -25.06
C SER A 42 -0.36 12.04 -24.42
N PRO A 43 0.88 11.82 -23.96
CA PRO A 43 1.73 12.91 -23.51
C PRO A 43 2.29 13.69 -24.72
N GLY A 44 1.59 14.78 -25.04
CA GLY A 44 2.11 16.06 -25.54
C GLY A 44 3.20 16.08 -26.62
N SER A 45 2.82 16.53 -27.82
CA SER A 45 3.74 17.28 -28.67
C SER A 45 3.97 18.69 -28.11
N SER A 46 5.22 19.03 -27.78
CA SER A 46 5.91 20.29 -28.09
C SER A 46 7.10 20.47 -27.15
N GLY A 47 8.16 21.07 -27.68
CA GLY A 47 9.52 20.82 -27.25
C GLY A 47 10.01 21.62 -26.06
N HIS A 48 10.95 21.03 -25.33
CA HIS A 48 12.29 21.57 -25.11
C HIS A 48 13.19 20.46 -24.56
N ARG A 49 14.31 20.21 -25.25
CA ARG A 49 15.32 19.21 -24.84
C ARG A 49 16.04 19.70 -23.59
N LYS A 50 15.55 19.34 -22.40
CA LYS A 50 16.39 19.25 -21.19
C LYS A 50 16.70 17.78 -20.96
N ARG A 51 18.00 17.46 -20.80
CA ARG A 51 18.47 16.16 -20.33
C ARG A 51 17.77 15.87 -18.99
N TRP A 52 16.70 15.08 -19.04
CA TRP A 52 16.11 14.49 -17.84
C TRP A 52 16.99 13.30 -17.45
N THR A 53 17.70 13.44 -16.32
CA THR A 53 17.97 12.30 -15.46
C THR A 53 16.61 11.68 -15.15
N ARG A 54 16.35 10.50 -15.72
CA ARG A 54 15.09 9.78 -15.52
C ARG A 54 14.94 9.58 -14.00
N PRO A 55 13.86 10.06 -13.36
CA PRO A 55 13.62 9.68 -11.98
C PRO A 55 13.44 8.17 -11.95
N ALA A 56 14.20 7.48 -11.10
CA ALA A 56 14.01 6.06 -10.85
C ALA A 56 12.58 5.89 -10.31
N LEU A 57 11.71 5.25 -11.09
CA LEU A 57 10.35 4.93 -10.70
C LEU A 57 10.41 3.65 -9.86
N THR A 58 10.13 3.78 -8.57
CA THR A 58 10.36 2.80 -7.52
C THR A 58 9.25 1.75 -7.42
N ALA A 59 9.56 0.60 -6.82
CA ALA A 59 8.60 -0.45 -6.51
C ALA A 59 7.42 0.11 -5.70
N LEU A 60 6.20 -0.36 -6.00
CA LEU A 60 4.99 0.11 -5.33
C LEU A 60 4.71 -0.75 -4.09
N ILE A 61 4.47 -0.07 -2.97
CA ILE A 61 4.06 -0.67 -1.70
C ILE A 61 2.65 -0.21 -1.35
N THR A 62 1.81 -1.15 -0.91
CA THR A 62 0.50 -0.84 -0.33
C THR A 62 0.60 -1.07 1.16
N PHE A 63 0.33 -0.04 1.97
CA PHE A 63 0.16 -0.21 3.42
C PHE A 63 -1.31 -0.09 3.79
N SER A 64 -1.79 -1.03 4.59
CA SER A 64 -3.11 -0.95 5.22
C SER A 64 -2.93 -0.99 6.74
N LEU A 65 -3.51 0.00 7.43
CA LEU A 65 -3.61 0.03 8.88
C LEU A 65 -5.03 -0.35 9.26
N VAL A 66 -5.18 -1.34 10.13
CA VAL A 66 -6.47 -1.67 10.71
C VAL A 66 -6.50 -1.09 12.12
N GLY A 67 -7.16 0.07 12.27
CA GLY A 67 -7.29 0.79 13.53
C GLY A 67 -8.27 0.11 14.48
N GLY A 68 -7.76 -0.38 15.61
CA GLY A 68 -8.59 -0.87 16.71
C GLY A 68 -9.28 0.28 17.43
N ALA A 69 -10.61 0.36 17.36
CA ALA A 69 -11.39 1.36 18.08
C ALA A 69 -11.15 1.27 19.61
N ALA A 70 -10.95 2.42 20.24
CA ALA A 70 -10.63 2.55 21.66
C ALA A 70 -11.79 2.09 22.58
N ALA A 71 -11.52 1.09 23.43
CA ALA A 71 -11.79 1.06 24.87
C ALA A 71 -11.77 -0.39 25.42
N ALA A 72 -10.95 -0.60 26.46
CA ALA A 72 -10.92 -1.75 27.37
C ALA A 72 -10.69 -3.14 26.76
N THR A 73 -9.44 -3.62 26.85
CA THR A 73 -8.99 -5.03 26.82
C THR A 73 -10.01 -6.07 26.37
N ALA A 74 -10.49 -5.96 25.14
CA ALA A 74 -10.97 -7.10 24.38
C ALA A 74 -9.81 -7.42 23.45
N ALA A 75 -9.35 -8.68 23.45
CA ALA A 75 -8.48 -9.15 22.39
C ALA A 75 -9.26 -8.95 21.08
N THR A 76 -9.01 -7.83 20.40
CA THR A 76 -9.50 -7.59 19.05
C THR A 76 -8.89 -8.70 18.23
N ILE A 77 -9.73 -9.64 17.81
CA ILE A 77 -9.33 -10.69 16.88
C ILE A 77 -9.08 -9.97 15.55
N GLN A 78 -7.88 -9.42 15.40
CA GLN A 78 -7.43 -8.81 14.16
C GLN A 78 -7.36 -9.94 13.14
N LEU A 79 -8.29 -9.92 12.18
CA LEU A 79 -8.25 -10.81 11.03
C LEU A 79 -7.27 -10.20 10.05
N TRP A 80 -6.01 -10.63 10.15
CA TRP A 80 -4.99 -10.37 9.15
C TRP A 80 -5.50 -10.79 7.77
N SER A 81 -5.08 -10.08 6.72
CA SER A 81 -5.28 -10.60 5.36
C SER A 81 -4.67 -12.01 5.25
N PRO A 82 -5.20 -12.91 4.38
CA PRO A 82 -4.68 -14.28 4.28
C PRO A 82 -3.18 -14.38 4.01
N TRP A 83 -2.61 -13.44 3.25
CA TRP A 83 -1.16 -13.38 3.00
C TRP A 83 -0.37 -13.02 4.28
N ALA A 84 -0.95 -12.17 5.12
CA ALA A 84 -0.33 -11.67 6.33
C ALA A 84 -0.35 -12.71 7.46
N GLU A 85 -1.03 -13.84 7.34
CA GLU A 85 -0.87 -14.99 8.25
C GLU A 85 0.51 -15.64 8.14
N SER A 86 1.18 -15.49 7.00
CA SER A 86 2.52 -16.04 6.74
C SER A 86 3.42 -15.01 6.04
N PRO A 87 3.77 -13.91 6.74
CA PRO A 87 4.50 -12.80 6.13
C PRO A 87 5.95 -13.18 5.85
N ASP A 88 6.59 -12.43 4.95
CA ASP A 88 8.03 -12.56 4.70
C ASP A 88 8.86 -11.91 5.82
N ALA A 89 8.31 -10.90 6.49
CA ALA A 89 8.88 -10.31 7.70
C ALA A 89 7.84 -9.68 8.63
N VAL A 90 8.23 -9.57 9.90
CA VAL A 90 7.45 -8.89 10.96
C VAL A 90 8.37 -7.91 11.65
N ALA A 91 7.86 -6.72 11.94
CA ALA A 91 8.53 -5.69 12.74
C ALA A 91 7.60 -5.23 13.85
N THR A 92 8.18 -4.86 14.99
CA THR A 92 7.44 -4.27 16.11
C THR A 92 8.05 -2.95 16.50
N TYR A 93 7.22 -1.93 16.71
CA TYR A 93 7.64 -0.60 17.13
C TYR A 93 6.60 0.03 18.05
N THR A 94 7.02 1.00 18.85
CA THR A 94 6.13 1.74 19.75
C THR A 94 5.89 3.13 19.19
N LEU A 95 4.63 3.51 19.05
CA LEU A 95 4.22 4.84 18.63
C LEU A 95 4.36 5.87 19.77
N PRO A 96 4.41 7.18 19.48
CA PRO A 96 4.43 8.25 20.47
C PRO A 96 3.30 8.18 21.53
N SER A 97 2.10 7.69 21.16
CA SER A 97 1.00 7.43 22.10
C SER A 97 1.28 6.32 23.12
N GLY A 98 2.32 5.52 22.89
CA GLY A 98 2.64 4.30 23.65
C GLY A 98 2.00 3.03 23.07
N ALA A 99 1.25 3.12 21.97
CA ALA A 99 0.71 1.96 21.28
C ALA A 99 1.84 1.09 20.70
N GLU A 100 1.77 -0.23 20.95
CA GLU A 100 2.67 -1.21 20.33
C GLU A 100 2.08 -1.63 18.99
N CYS A 101 2.83 -1.38 17.91
CA CYS A 101 2.48 -1.77 16.56
C CYS A 101 3.17 -3.06 16.15
N GLU A 102 2.44 -3.89 15.43
CA GLU A 102 2.98 -4.98 14.63
C GLU A 102 2.79 -4.66 13.15
N LEU A 103 3.88 -4.66 12.39
CA LEU A 103 3.86 -4.51 10.94
C LEU A 103 4.28 -5.83 10.28
N ARG A 104 3.44 -6.35 9.40
CA ARG A 104 3.70 -7.54 8.58
C ARG A 104 3.96 -7.13 7.15
N ILE A 105 5.01 -7.67 6.55
CA ILE A 105 5.42 -7.34 5.18
C ILE A 105 5.50 -8.63 4.36
N GLY A 106 4.95 -8.60 3.15
CA GLY A 106 4.93 -9.77 2.29
C GLY A 106 4.13 -9.56 1.01
N ASN A 107 3.41 -10.60 0.60
CA ASN A 107 2.64 -10.65 -0.64
C ASN A 107 3.42 -10.23 -1.90
N VAL A 108 4.72 -10.53 -1.92
CA VAL A 108 5.62 -10.08 -2.99
C VAL A 108 5.27 -10.77 -4.30
N ASN A 109 5.01 -9.97 -5.33
CA ASN A 109 4.67 -10.39 -6.69
C ASN A 109 5.32 -9.48 -7.76
N GLY A 110 5.49 -10.00 -8.97
CA GLY A 110 6.14 -9.30 -10.08
C GLY A 110 6.29 -10.20 -11.30
N SER A 111 6.65 -9.61 -12.45
CA SER A 111 6.92 -10.33 -13.70
C SER A 111 8.31 -10.96 -13.75
N ASP A 112 9.28 -10.44 -12.98
CA ASP A 112 10.64 -10.99 -12.87
C ASP A 112 10.80 -11.83 -11.57
N PRO A 113 10.99 -13.16 -11.68
CA PRO A 113 11.24 -14.02 -10.53
C PRO A 113 12.52 -13.68 -9.75
N GLU A 114 13.53 -13.08 -10.38
CA GLU A 114 14.76 -12.67 -9.69
C GLU A 114 14.48 -11.45 -8.79
N ALA A 115 13.81 -10.43 -9.31
CA ALA A 115 13.34 -9.30 -8.52
C ALA A 115 12.44 -9.73 -7.33
N VAL A 116 11.49 -10.65 -7.56
CA VAL A 116 10.62 -11.16 -6.48
C VAL A 116 11.43 -11.87 -5.39
N ARG A 117 12.42 -12.70 -5.78
CA ARG A 117 13.30 -13.36 -4.81
C ARG A 117 14.14 -12.34 -4.05
N ALA A 118 14.70 -11.34 -4.72
CA ALA A 118 15.52 -10.31 -4.08
C ALA A 118 14.77 -9.56 -2.96
N VAL A 119 13.50 -9.21 -3.18
CA VAL A 119 12.67 -8.57 -2.14
C VAL A 119 12.40 -9.52 -0.97
N ARG A 120 12.03 -10.76 -1.24
CA ARG A 120 11.76 -11.75 -0.18
C ARG A 120 13.01 -12.05 0.62
N ASP A 121 14.16 -12.19 -0.05
CA ASP A 121 15.44 -12.45 0.59
C ASP A 121 15.87 -11.23 1.42
N PHE A 122 15.67 -10.01 0.92
CA PHE A 122 15.89 -8.79 1.70
C PHE A 122 15.07 -8.81 2.99
N TYR A 123 13.76 -9.00 2.93
CA TYR A 123 12.92 -8.96 4.13
C TYR A 123 13.18 -10.12 5.10
N ARG A 124 13.54 -11.31 4.60
CA ARG A 124 13.89 -12.47 5.44
C ARG A 124 15.25 -12.32 6.10
N ALA A 125 16.22 -11.72 5.41
CA ALA A 125 17.58 -11.56 5.90
C ALA A 125 17.78 -10.27 6.71
N ALA A 126 17.02 -9.22 6.38
CA ALA A 126 17.06 -7.97 7.12
C ALA A 126 16.51 -8.21 8.54
N SER A 127 17.32 -7.91 9.54
CA SER A 127 16.77 -7.64 10.87
C SER A 127 16.04 -6.31 10.78
N ILE A 128 14.74 -6.33 10.48
CA ILE A 128 13.96 -5.10 10.28
C ILE A 128 14.04 -4.20 11.51
N ASP A 129 14.04 -4.77 12.71
CA ASP A 129 14.22 -4.04 13.96
C ASP A 129 15.55 -3.27 14.01
N ALA A 130 16.60 -3.76 13.33
CA ALA A 130 17.89 -3.07 13.23
C ALA A 130 17.87 -1.88 12.25
N LEU A 131 16.89 -1.84 11.33
CA LEU A 131 16.66 -0.67 10.46
C LEU A 131 15.91 0.44 11.20
N LEU A 132 15.04 0.06 12.13
CA LEU A 132 14.13 0.93 12.87
C LEU A 132 14.73 1.42 14.19
N THR A 133 15.97 1.91 14.15
CA THR A 133 16.58 2.54 15.34
C THR A 133 15.94 3.90 15.59
N GLN A 134 15.93 4.35 16.86
CA GLN A 134 15.41 5.67 17.22
C GLN A 134 16.09 6.80 16.44
N GLU A 135 17.40 6.71 16.25
CA GLU A 135 18.18 7.68 15.47
C GLU A 135 17.70 7.75 14.02
N THR A 136 17.55 6.60 13.35
CA THR A 136 17.05 6.53 11.96
C THR A 136 15.64 7.11 11.85
N ILE A 137 14.78 6.83 12.84
CA ILE A 137 13.40 7.33 12.87
C ILE A 137 13.39 8.85 13.06
N ASP A 138 14.14 9.38 14.02
CA ASP A 138 14.22 10.82 14.28
C ASP A 138 14.76 11.59 13.06
N GLU A 139 15.79 11.06 12.39
CA GLU A 139 16.32 11.63 11.15
C GLU A 139 15.28 11.62 10.02
N THR A 140 14.54 10.52 9.89
CA THR A 140 13.49 10.40 8.87
C THR A 140 12.31 11.33 9.15
N ILE A 141 11.90 11.47 10.42
CA ILE A 141 10.88 12.45 10.83
C ILE A 141 11.35 13.87 10.51
N ALA A 142 12.60 14.21 10.83
CA ALA A 142 13.16 15.52 10.50
C ALA A 142 13.11 15.77 8.99
N GLN A 143 13.39 14.76 8.16
CA GLN A 143 13.25 14.86 6.71
C GLN A 143 11.79 15.05 6.28
N LEU A 144 10.86 14.24 6.77
CA LEU A 144 9.43 14.32 6.44
C LEU A 144 8.86 15.71 6.73
N ARG A 145 9.28 16.36 7.82
CA ARG A 145 8.85 17.72 8.19
C ARG A 145 9.34 18.81 7.23
N THR A 146 10.31 18.51 6.37
CA THR A 146 10.74 19.43 5.30
C THR A 146 9.96 19.25 4.00
N GLU A 147 9.20 18.16 3.88
CA GLU A 147 8.39 17.85 2.71
C GLU A 147 7.01 18.53 2.83
N GLU A 148 6.47 19.05 1.73
CA GLU A 148 5.11 19.57 1.71
C GLU A 148 4.10 18.41 1.77
N SER A 149 3.25 18.42 2.79
CA SER A 149 2.14 17.48 2.93
C SER A 149 0.81 18.20 2.85
N THR A 150 -0.18 17.56 2.25
CA THR A 150 -1.51 18.14 2.09
C THR A 150 -2.61 17.17 2.50
N TRP A 151 -3.69 17.71 3.04
CA TRP A 151 -4.91 17.00 3.38
C TRP A 151 -6.02 17.48 2.46
N MET A 152 -6.82 16.56 1.92
CA MET A 152 -7.96 16.90 1.09
C MET A 152 -9.23 16.74 1.91
N ASN A 153 -10.01 17.82 1.98
CA ASN A 153 -11.26 17.82 2.73
C ASN A 153 -12.42 17.22 1.94
N ASP A 154 -13.56 17.01 2.61
CA ASP A 154 -14.77 16.41 2.01
C ASP A 154 -15.32 17.19 0.80
N TYR A 155 -14.95 18.46 0.68
CA TYR A 155 -15.34 19.34 -0.42
C TYR A 155 -14.30 19.36 -1.56
N GLY A 156 -13.24 18.56 -1.47
CA GLY A 156 -12.17 18.45 -2.47
C GLY A 156 -11.15 19.57 -2.42
N ALA A 157 -11.17 20.43 -1.40
CA ALA A 157 -10.16 21.47 -1.23
C ALA A 157 -8.94 20.92 -0.49
N THR A 158 -7.76 21.39 -0.90
CA THR A 158 -6.47 20.98 -0.36
C THR A 158 -6.02 21.95 0.74
N GLU A 159 -5.68 21.41 1.90
CA GLU A 159 -5.21 22.12 3.08
C GLU A 159 -3.81 21.63 3.47
N ALA A 160 -3.05 22.45 4.21
CA ALA A 160 -1.72 22.06 4.67
C ALA A 160 -1.81 20.98 5.76
N ALA A 161 -1.04 19.90 5.61
CA ALA A 161 -0.97 18.80 6.56
C ALA A 161 0.44 18.64 7.14
N GLY A 162 0.56 17.80 8.17
CA GLY A 162 1.83 17.51 8.81
C GLY A 162 2.16 18.47 9.96
N TYR A 163 3.42 18.40 10.41
CA TYR A 163 3.85 19.04 11.66
C TYR A 163 3.52 20.53 11.73
N GLY A 164 2.86 20.93 12.83
CA GLY A 164 2.48 22.31 13.09
C GLY A 164 1.15 22.76 12.45
N THR A 165 0.42 21.86 11.78
CA THR A 165 -0.93 22.16 11.27
C THR A 165 -2.02 21.51 12.13
N VAL A 166 -3.30 21.82 11.83
CA VAL A 166 -4.46 21.21 12.50
C VAL A 166 -4.65 19.73 12.13
N HIS A 167 -4.02 19.29 11.03
CA HIS A 167 -4.05 17.91 10.53
C HIS A 167 -2.79 17.13 10.95
N TYR A 168 -2.11 17.59 12.01
CA TYR A 168 -0.95 16.91 12.56
C TYR A 168 -1.38 15.81 13.53
N ASN A 169 -0.80 14.62 13.35
CA ASN A 169 -0.87 13.53 14.31
C ASN A 169 0.55 12.90 14.45
N ALA A 170 1.00 12.73 15.70
CA ALA A 170 2.36 12.25 15.99
C ALA A 170 2.55 10.76 15.68
N ASP A 171 1.53 9.93 15.92
CA ASP A 171 1.55 8.51 15.60
C ASP A 171 1.56 8.30 14.08
N SER A 172 0.74 9.06 13.34
CA SER A 172 0.74 9.08 11.87
C SER A 172 2.09 9.49 11.28
N GLU A 173 2.75 10.50 11.86
CA GLU A 173 4.09 10.93 11.45
C GLU A 173 5.14 9.83 11.71
N TYR A 174 5.08 9.21 12.88
CA TYR A 174 6.00 8.13 13.26
C TYR A 174 5.82 6.90 12.37
N ASP A 175 4.58 6.48 12.13
CA ASP A 175 4.25 5.37 11.23
C ASP A 175 4.72 5.66 9.79
N SER A 176 4.51 6.88 9.32
CA SER A 176 5.02 7.33 8.01
C SER A 176 6.55 7.25 7.93
N ALA A 177 7.26 7.59 9.01
CA ALA A 177 8.71 7.47 9.07
C ALA A 177 9.18 6.01 9.00
N VAL A 178 8.55 5.10 9.76
CA VAL A 178 8.81 3.65 9.69
C VAL A 178 8.63 3.14 8.26
N ASN A 179 7.50 3.45 7.63
CA ASN A 179 7.21 3.02 6.26
C ASN A 179 8.20 3.59 5.23
N ARG A 180 8.64 4.85 5.42
CA ARG A 180 9.65 5.51 4.59
C ARG A 180 11.02 4.83 4.71
N ILE A 181 11.46 4.48 5.92
CA ILE A 181 12.74 3.79 6.15
C ILE A 181 12.76 2.45 5.41
N LEU A 182 11.71 1.64 5.57
CA LEU A 182 11.63 0.32 4.96
C LEU A 182 11.63 0.39 3.43
N THR A 183 10.83 1.31 2.89
CA THR A 183 10.73 1.52 1.44
C THR A 183 12.06 2.01 0.86
N ASN A 184 12.70 2.99 1.49
CA ASN A 184 13.97 3.54 1.02
C ASN A 184 15.10 2.51 1.09
N THR A 185 15.12 1.70 2.15
CA THR A 185 16.14 0.65 2.33
C THR A 185 15.98 -0.44 1.27
N LEU A 186 14.75 -0.93 1.04
CA LEU A 186 14.51 -1.90 -0.03
C LEU A 186 14.89 -1.35 -1.40
N ASN A 187 14.46 -0.12 -1.72
CA ASN A 187 14.77 0.49 -3.01
C ASN A 187 16.28 0.66 -3.21
N SER A 188 17.02 1.01 -2.16
CA SER A 188 18.49 1.10 -2.20
C SER A 188 19.13 -0.26 -2.44
N GLU A 189 18.60 -1.31 -1.81
CA GLU A 189 19.09 -2.68 -2.00
C GLU A 189 18.81 -3.21 -3.42
N LEU A 190 17.60 -3.01 -3.94
CA LEU A 190 17.27 -3.38 -5.32
C LEU A 190 18.16 -2.64 -6.33
N ALA A 191 18.35 -1.33 -6.13
CA ALA A 191 19.25 -0.54 -6.96
C ALA A 191 20.70 -1.04 -6.89
N ARG A 192 21.19 -1.45 -5.71
CA ARG A 192 22.52 -2.03 -5.52
C ARG A 192 22.70 -3.34 -6.30
N GLN A 193 21.63 -4.12 -6.43
CA GLN A 193 21.59 -5.36 -7.22
C GLN A 193 21.37 -5.12 -8.72
N GLY A 194 21.13 -3.87 -9.13
CA GLY A 194 20.84 -3.53 -10.53
C GLY A 194 19.42 -3.90 -10.97
N ILE A 195 18.51 -4.11 -10.02
CA ILE A 195 17.11 -4.46 -10.26
C ILE A 195 16.29 -3.17 -10.36
N ASP A 196 15.72 -2.90 -11.54
CA ASP A 196 14.70 -1.86 -11.71
C ASP A 196 13.32 -2.45 -11.38
N GLY A 197 12.74 -2.01 -10.26
CA GLY A 197 11.44 -2.48 -9.79
C GLY A 197 10.29 -2.18 -10.77
N SER A 198 10.46 -1.19 -11.65
CA SER A 198 9.43 -0.80 -12.62
C SER A 198 9.32 -1.78 -13.80
N ASP A 199 10.45 -2.22 -14.35
CA ASP A 199 10.50 -3.21 -15.43
C ASP A 199 9.92 -4.57 -15.00
N SER A 200 10.00 -4.84 -13.69
CA SER A 200 9.56 -6.09 -13.08
C SER A 200 8.11 -6.07 -12.58
N ASN A 201 7.36 -4.94 -12.74
CA ASN A 201 6.05 -4.73 -12.12
C ASN A 201 6.01 -5.22 -10.66
N LEU A 202 7.08 -4.93 -9.92
CA LEU A 202 7.32 -5.47 -8.59
C LEU A 202 6.39 -4.80 -7.58
N ARG A 203 5.67 -5.62 -6.82
CA ARG A 203 4.73 -5.20 -5.78
C ARG A 203 4.91 -6.06 -4.54
N TYR A 204 4.63 -5.45 -3.40
CA TYR A 204 4.62 -6.08 -2.10
C TYR A 204 3.73 -5.27 -1.18
N ASP A 205 3.21 -5.90 -0.15
CA ASP A 205 2.23 -5.29 0.74
C ASP A 205 2.76 -5.27 2.18
N GLY A 206 2.31 -4.26 2.91
CA GLY A 206 2.46 -4.13 4.35
C GLY A 206 1.10 -4.04 5.02
N GLU A 207 0.93 -4.72 6.15
CA GLU A 207 -0.27 -4.65 6.97
C GLU A 207 0.12 -4.37 8.41
N GLY A 208 -0.39 -3.27 8.97
CA GLY A 208 -0.11 -2.80 10.32
C GLY A 208 -1.28 -3.01 11.27
N ASN A 209 -0.98 -3.44 12.49
CA ASN A 209 -1.90 -3.49 13.61
C ASN A 209 -1.32 -2.69 14.79
N CYS A 210 -1.97 -1.59 15.13
CA CYS A 210 -1.54 -0.68 16.19
C CYS A 210 -2.71 -0.43 17.16
N PRO A 211 -3.05 -1.39 18.03
CA PRO A 211 -4.15 -1.22 18.97
C PRO A 211 -3.85 -0.07 19.94
N GLY A 212 -4.78 0.89 20.02
CA GLY A 212 -4.65 2.05 20.91
C GLY A 212 -3.85 3.22 20.33
N ALA A 213 -3.47 3.16 19.06
CA ALA A 213 -2.89 4.32 18.35
C ALA A 213 -3.91 5.44 18.16
N ASP A 214 -3.41 6.67 18.09
CA ASP A 214 -4.19 7.87 17.75
C ASP A 214 -3.97 8.16 16.25
N TRP A 215 -5.02 8.26 15.42
CA TRP A 215 -4.89 8.49 13.97
C TRP A 215 -5.48 9.83 13.55
#